data_AF-X1GMV3-F1
#
_entry.id   AF-X1GMV3-F1
#
_cell.length_a   1.000
_cell.length_b   1.000
_cell.length_c   1.000
_cell.angle_alpha   90.00
_cell.angle_beta   90.00
_cell.angle_gamma   90.00
#
_symmetry.space_group_name_H-M   'P 1'
#
loop_
_entity.id
_entity.type
_entity.pdbx_description
1 polymer ?
#
loop_
_entity_poly.entity_id
_entity_poly.type
_entity_poly.pdbx_seq_one_letter_code
_entity_poly.pdbx_strand_id
1 'polypeptide(L)'
;QLFKFIITVESLPSYNEASAYISSKGSDNYRIISDNPFVSPVSLEALENYKLLYSSDTTRATVMGTSIPEVKIFEYKGNKNAEIQ
;
A
#
# COMPACT_ATOMS: atom_id res chain seq x y z
N GLN A 1 -8.14 -18.23 -22.63
CA GLN A 1 -7.80 -17.59 -21.36
C GLN A 1 -6.92 -16.38 -21.66
N LEU A 2 -7.40 -15.16 -21.38
CA LEU A 2 -6.64 -13.92 -21.60
C LEU A 2 -5.83 -13.63 -20.34
N PHE A 3 -4.52 -13.80 -20.43
CA PHE A 3 -3.57 -13.44 -19.38
C PHE A 3 -2.90 -12.12 -19.78
N LYS A 4 -2.64 -11.27 -18.79
CA LYS A 4 -1.93 -10.00 -19.00
C LYS A 4 -0.46 -10.23 -18.72
N PHE A 5 0.40 -9.78 -19.63
CA PHE A 5 1.84 -9.85 -19.46
C PHE A 5 2.38 -8.53 -18.92
N ILE A 6 3.36 -8.63 -18.03
CA ILE A 6 4.21 -7.50 -17.67
C ILE A 6 5.28 -7.40 -18.74
N ILE A 7 5.21 -6.35 -19.56
CA ILE A 7 6.18 -6.10 -20.64
C ILE A 7 7.31 -5.15 -20.22
N THR A 8 7.10 -4.39 -19.14
CA THR A 8 8.05 -3.41 -18.61
C THR A 8 7.94 -3.34 -17.10
N VAL A 9 9.07 -3.12 -16.42
CA VAL A 9 9.14 -2.88 -14.98
C VAL A 9 10.00 -1.65 -14.74
N GLU A 10 9.49 -0.71 -13.93
CA GLU A 10 10.21 0.49 -13.50
C GLU A 10 10.35 0.43 -11.98
N SER A 11 11.57 0.61 -11.47
CA SER A 11 11.83 0.61 -10.03
C SER A 11 11.94 2.05 -9.54
N LEU A 12 11.08 2.44 -8.61
CA LEU A 12 11.06 3.78 -8.03
C LEU A 12 11.37 3.69 -6.53
N PRO A 13 12.10 4.67 -5.97
CA PRO A 13 12.63 4.58 -4.62
C PRO A 13 11.57 4.82 -3.53
N SER A 14 10.39 5.36 -3.88
CA SER A 14 9.31 5.62 -2.94
C SER A 14 7.92 5.37 -3.53
N TYR A 15 6.94 5.08 -2.65
CA TYR A 15 5.54 4.93 -3.06
C TYR A 15 4.97 6.21 -3.67
N ASN A 16 5.39 7.38 -3.15
CA ASN A 16 4.95 8.68 -3.65
C ASN A 16 5.44 8.92 -5.09
N GLU A 17 6.69 8.60 -5.38
CA GLU A 17 7.23 8.68 -6.75
C GLU A 17 6.53 7.70 -7.69
N ALA A 18 6.26 6.47 -7.22
CA ALA A 18 5.50 5.50 -8.01
C ALA A 18 4.06 5.95 -8.28
N SER A 19 3.40 6.57 -7.30
CA SER A 19 2.05 7.13 -7.44
C SER A 19 2.03 8.31 -8.41
N ALA A 20 3.02 9.20 -8.33
CA ALA A 20 3.17 10.32 -9.26
C ALA A 20 3.46 9.82 -10.69
N TYR A 21 4.30 8.80 -10.82
CA TYR A 21 4.61 8.16 -12.11
C TYR A 21 3.35 7.60 -12.76
N ILE A 22 2.56 6.78 -12.05
CA ILE A 22 1.31 6.22 -12.60
C ILE A 22 0.33 7.32 -12.99
N SER A 23 0.17 8.34 -12.12
CA SER A 23 -0.71 9.48 -12.40
C SER A 23 -0.30 10.22 -13.67
N SER A 24 1.01 10.30 -13.96
CA SER A 24 1.54 10.95 -15.17
C SER A 24 1.28 10.17 -16.47
N LYS A 25 1.03 8.85 -16.40
CA LYS A 25 0.87 8.02 -17.61
C LYS A 25 -0.52 8.11 -18.24
N GLY A 26 -1.53 8.55 -17.49
CA GLY A 26 -2.91 8.67 -18.00
C GLY A 26 -3.51 7.37 -18.54
N SER A 27 -2.98 6.19 -18.15
CA SER A 27 -3.49 4.89 -18.59
C SER A 27 -3.47 3.86 -17.45
N ASP A 28 -4.44 2.95 -17.47
CA ASP A 28 -4.62 1.91 -16.44
C ASP A 28 -3.72 0.68 -16.62
N ASN A 29 -2.74 0.78 -17.52
CA ASN A 29 -1.80 -0.31 -17.84
C ASN A 29 -0.62 -0.39 -16.87
N TYR A 30 -0.49 0.58 -15.96
CA TYR A 30 0.56 0.63 -14.95
C TYR A 30 -0.02 0.31 -13.58
N ARG A 31 0.69 -0.52 -12.81
CA ARG A 31 0.31 -0.91 -11.44
C ARG A 31 1.54 -0.91 -10.56
N ILE A 32 1.40 -0.39 -9.34
CA ILE A 32 2.35 -0.59 -8.25
C ILE A 32 2.17 -2.02 -7.76
N ILE A 33 3.19 -2.85 -7.94
CA ILE A 33 3.19 -4.27 -7.58
C ILE A 33 4.33 -4.56 -6.60
N SER A 34 4.18 -5.61 -5.80
CA SER A 34 5.31 -6.22 -5.10
C SER A 34 5.73 -7.45 -5.89
N ASP A 35 7.04 -7.68 -5.95
CA ASP A 35 7.64 -8.92 -6.41
C ASP A 35 7.38 -10.10 -5.44
N ASN A 36 6.94 -9.80 -4.21
CA ASN A 36 6.57 -10.77 -3.20
C ASN A 36 5.06 -10.72 -2.91
N PRO A 37 4.31 -11.81 -3.10
CA PRO A 37 2.86 -11.82 -2.88
C PRO A 37 2.44 -11.64 -1.41
N PHE A 38 3.36 -11.78 -0.45
CA PHE A 38 3.10 -11.57 0.98
C PHE A 38 3.42 -10.16 1.46
N VAL A 39 3.93 -9.30 0.57
CA VAL A 39 4.28 -7.92 0.89
C VAL A 39 3.34 -6.99 0.12
N SER A 40 2.59 -6.17 0.84
CA SER A 40 1.80 -5.11 0.21
C SER A 40 2.76 -4.10 -0.41
N PRO A 41 2.62 -3.76 -1.70
CA PRO A 41 3.42 -2.69 -2.31
C PRO A 41 2.93 -1.29 -1.93
N VAL A 42 1.77 -1.20 -1.25
CA VAL A 42 1.31 0.04 -0.63
C VAL A 42 1.98 0.16 0.74
N SER A 43 2.85 1.17 0.87
CA SER A 43 3.52 1.50 2.13
C SER A 43 2.51 1.97 3.17
N LEU A 44 2.73 1.61 4.44
CA LEU A 44 1.95 2.14 5.57
C LEU A 44 2.12 3.67 5.73
N GLU A 45 3.15 4.27 5.13
CA GLU A 45 3.30 5.73 5.05
C GLU A 45 2.09 6.38 4.35
N ALA A 46 1.43 5.68 3.42
CA ALA A 46 0.19 6.16 2.80
C ALA A 46 -1.01 6.21 3.77
N LEU A 47 -0.85 5.70 5.00
CA LEU A 47 -1.87 5.72 6.05
C LEU A 47 -1.71 6.93 6.99
N GLU A 48 -1.24 8.09 6.52
CA GLU A 48 -1.10 9.32 7.33
C GLU A 48 -2.38 9.70 8.09
N ASN A 49 -3.54 9.40 7.48
CA ASN A 49 -4.87 9.67 8.04
C ASN A 49 -5.38 8.59 9.00
N TYR A 50 -4.56 7.59 9.32
CA TYR A 50 -4.95 6.51 10.23
C TYR A 50 -4.05 6.50 11.46
N LYS A 51 -4.64 6.16 12.60
CA LYS A 51 -3.92 5.94 13.86
C LYS A 51 -4.15 4.53 14.32
N LEU A 52 -3.07 3.80 14.59
CA LEU A 52 -3.16 2.49 15.23
C LEU A 52 -3.75 2.68 16.63
N LEU A 53 -4.93 2.10 16.87
CA LEU A 53 -5.58 2.09 18.19
C LEU A 53 -5.28 0.81 18.96
N TYR A 54 -5.18 -0.31 18.24
CA TYR A 54 -5.00 -1.61 18.84
C TYR A 54 -4.19 -2.53 17.93
N SER A 55 -3.33 -3.34 18.53
CA SER A 55 -2.63 -4.45 17.92
C SER A 55 -2.68 -5.61 18.89
N SER A 56 -3.10 -6.79 18.43
CA SER A 56 -3.09 -7.99 19.27
C SER A 56 -1.66 -8.45 19.54
N ASP A 57 -1.42 -9.03 20.73
CA ASP A 57 -0.13 -9.63 21.06
C ASP A 57 0.10 -10.97 20.33
N THR A 58 -0.97 -11.63 19.90
CA THR A 58 -0.90 -12.85 19.10
C THR A 58 -0.30 -12.56 17.73
N THR A 59 0.81 -13.24 17.41
CA THR A 59 1.41 -13.24 16.08
C THR A 59 0.68 -14.25 15.19
N ARG A 60 0.16 -13.80 14.05
CA ARG A 60 -0.46 -14.67 13.04
C ARG A 60 0.54 -15.18 12.01
N ALA A 61 1.52 -14.36 11.64
CA ALA A 61 2.54 -14.73 10.67
C ALA A 61 3.81 -13.91 10.88
N THR A 62 4.94 -14.43 10.42
CA THR A 62 6.18 -13.65 10.29
C THR A 62 6.52 -13.57 8.81
N VAL A 63 6.62 -12.36 8.27
CA VAL A 63 6.98 -12.11 6.86
C VAL A 63 8.26 -11.28 6.85
N MET A 64 9.32 -11.81 6.24
CA MET A 64 10.61 -11.12 6.11
C MET A 64 11.16 -10.59 7.45
N GLY A 65 11.08 -11.40 8.50
CA GLY A 65 11.52 -11.04 9.85
C GLY A 65 10.59 -10.09 10.62
N THR A 66 9.51 -9.60 9.99
CA THR A 66 8.50 -8.77 10.64
C THR A 66 7.35 -9.63 11.15
N SER A 67 7.05 -9.53 12.45
CA SER A 67 5.87 -10.17 13.02
C SER A 67 4.59 -9.41 12.64
N ILE A 68 3.63 -10.13 12.07
CA ILE A 68 2.30 -9.65 11.72
C ILE A 68 1.34 -10.16 12.80
N PRO A 69 0.74 -9.25 13.60
CA PRO A 69 -0.25 -9.62 14.59
C PRO A 69 -1.54 -10.09 13.93
N GLU A 70 -2.30 -10.91 14.65
CA GLU A 70 -3.57 -11.47 14.20
C GLU A 70 -4.62 -10.41 13.90
N VAL A 71 -4.69 -9.36 14.73
CA VAL A 71 -5.64 -8.25 14.59
C VAL A 71 -4.91 -6.91 14.77
N LYS A 72 -5.18 -5.96 13.87
CA LYS A 72 -4.88 -4.53 14.06
C LYS A 72 -6.15 -3.72 13.82
N ILE A 73 -6.37 -2.70 14.65
CA ILE A 73 -7.47 -1.75 14.49
C ILE A 73 -6.88 -0.36 14.33
N PHE A 74 -7.29 0.31 13.26
CA PHE A 74 -6.90 1.67 12.96
C PHE A 74 -8.12 2.58 13.02
N GLU A 75 -7.96 3.73 13.65
CA GLU A 75 -8.92 4.83 13.60
C GLU A 75 -8.62 5.71 12.39
N TYR A 76 -9.63 5.97 11.57
CA TYR A 76 -9.55 6.98 10.52
C TYR A 76 -9.78 8.36 11.12
N LYS A 77 -8.79 9.25 10.98
CA LYS A 77 -8.81 10.61 11.53
C LYS A 77 -9.54 11.63 10.64
N GLY A 78 -10.03 11.22 9.47
CA GLY A 78 -10.62 12.13 8.50
C GLY A 78 -9.56 12.91 7.69
N ASN A 79 -9.94 13.35 6.49
CA ASN A 79 -9.15 14.28 5.68
C ASN A 79 -9.55 15.70 6.07
N LYS A 80 -8.60 16.57 6.46
CA LYS A 80 -8.90 18.01 6.71
C LYS A 80 -9.42 18.76 5.47
N ASN A 81 -9.39 18.13 4.29
CA ASN A 81 -9.80 18.71 3.01
C ASN A 81 -11.22 18.31 2.58
N ALA A 82 -12.03 17.72 3.47
CA ALA A 82 -13.43 17.35 3.21
C ALA A 82 -14.44 18.34 3.83
N GLU A 83 -14.04 19.59 4.07
CA GLU A 83 -15.01 20.69 4.17
C GLU A 83 -15.44 21.07 2.75
N ILE A 84 -16.66 20.66 2.43
CA ILE A 84 -17.36 20.92 1.17
C ILE A 84 -17.55 22.44 1.04
N GLN A 85 -17.03 23.02 -0.04
CA GLN A 85 -17.43 24.35 -0.53
C GLN A 85 -18.86 24.31 -1.07
#